data_AF-A0A4Z1GP30-F1
#
_entry.id   AF-A0A4Z1GP30-F1
#
_cell.length_a   1.000
_cell.length_b   1.000
_cell.length_c   1.000
_cell.angle_alpha   90.00
_cell.angle_beta   90.00
_cell.angle_gamma   90.00
#
_symmetry.space_group_name_H-M   'P 1'
#
loop_
_entity.id
_entity.type
_entity.pdbx_description
1 polymer ?
#
loop_
_entity_poly.entity_id
_entity_poly.type
_entity_poly.pdbx_seq_one_letter_code
_entity_poly.pdbx_strand_id
1 'polypeptide(L)'
;MAASSNSVVAIDPDGDLILLLELMPVHKSDESSSQPQINFSNANVLNPEAANSPVETQNECTQLHRCKIMVSSKHMSFASPVFKAMLTGDFKEAVEVREKGRTEIPLPDDDACAMIIVVNIMHGRFKSVPKYLNLVMFSKIAILVDKYQCHESTEFAAKIWTANHRPLSWSRSWYNTACLLCVAWVFGIDDEFIKATEKIIRESGVSLGAILTENNLTLPIPERVINKIDESRENAVSQLIDVLKDTIYSRPTCRMRSNFVTMAESSKANVIVDPDGDLILLLNSNISSSSKSDDYFSTDPEAVNTSDDDILSESKITRSVEVKLSDDEPSPTYHDRLLVSSKHMSLGSPVFRAMLQGEFKEAVTLKTVGKLEVPLPDDHPSAMKILINIIHGRMNMVPLNIELELFTQIAILVDKYQCRETLRFLFPVWKNGLSDTFSEPSWTNIARWVCIAWQFELEDEFIKATQMIREKSDRSLESLMDSIKYDLPIPKYVVDKLESCRLEGIRKAVKILQETITEYQSVSRKCSATEVPKVVDSSGNRRSIDNDLSTHRNDCDSMVLGSIIKSAVSNGLYPLPKQPYTSWSLESLTAKVNLLTADSLCFKYTKEELEDHNVIGNIKEFIKAIDKSGLTLAACKDLALC
;
A
#
# COMPACT_ATOMS: atom_id res chain seq x y z
N MET A 1 23.68 38.20 23.24
CA MET A 1 24.53 37.13 22.65
C MET A 1 23.66 36.38 21.66
N ALA A 2 24.04 36.32 20.38
CA ALA A 2 23.25 35.62 19.38
C ALA A 2 23.53 34.11 19.47
N ALA A 3 22.47 33.31 19.61
CA ALA A 3 22.56 31.86 19.49
C ALA A 3 22.37 31.48 18.02
N SER A 4 23.42 31.00 17.35
CA SER A 4 23.31 30.47 15.99
C SER A 4 22.63 29.10 16.02
N SER A 5 21.43 29.01 15.47
CA SER A 5 20.68 27.74 15.34
C SER A 5 21.23 26.90 14.18
N ASN A 6 22.39 26.27 14.40
CA ASN A 6 22.90 25.20 13.53
C ASN A 6 21.98 23.96 13.66
N SER A 7 20.92 23.89 12.85
CA SER A 7 20.06 22.72 12.78
C SER A 7 20.74 21.58 12.02
N VAL A 8 20.78 20.39 12.64
CA VAL A 8 21.27 19.15 12.02
C VAL A 8 20.06 18.31 11.60
N VAL A 9 19.93 18.05 10.30
CA VAL A 9 18.90 17.19 9.73
C VAL A 9 19.38 15.73 9.76
N ALA A 10 18.84 14.93 10.67
CA ALA A 10 19.18 13.52 10.79
C ALA A 10 18.39 12.65 9.78
N ILE A 11 19.08 12.17 8.75
CA ILE A 11 18.57 11.18 7.79
C ILE A 11 18.87 9.78 8.30
N ASP A 12 20.11 9.55 8.72
CA ASP A 12 20.53 8.43 9.56
C ASP A 12 21.05 8.99 10.90
N PRO A 13 20.34 8.81 12.03
CA PRO A 13 20.83 9.22 13.36
C PRO A 13 22.15 8.54 13.76
N ASP A 14 22.38 7.34 13.23
CA ASP A 14 23.60 6.54 13.45
C ASP A 14 24.64 6.79 12.34
N GLY A 15 24.43 7.85 11.54
CA GLY A 15 25.23 8.20 10.37
C GLY A 15 26.70 8.49 10.67
N ASP A 16 27.54 8.11 9.71
CA ASP A 16 28.99 8.30 9.68
C ASP A 16 29.45 9.37 8.67
N LEU A 17 28.51 10.08 8.03
CA LEU A 17 28.79 11.14 7.08
C LEU A 17 27.89 12.37 7.34
N ILE A 18 28.48 13.56 7.35
CA ILE A 18 27.75 14.83 7.44
C ILE A 18 27.97 15.63 6.15
N LEU A 19 26.89 15.95 5.43
CA LEU A 19 26.93 16.88 4.30
C LEU A 19 26.72 18.31 4.83
N LEU A 20 27.56 19.25 4.40
CA LEU A 20 27.48 20.67 4.76
C LEU A 20 27.02 21.48 3.54
N LEU A 21 25.78 21.95 3.54
CA LEU A 21 25.18 22.71 2.43
C LEU A 21 24.85 24.13 2.87
N GLU A 22 24.79 25.07 1.94
CA GLU A 22 24.45 26.47 2.21
C GLU A 22 23.00 26.75 1.80
N LEU A 23 22.19 27.32 2.70
CA LEU A 23 20.81 27.69 2.37
C LEU A 23 20.82 28.98 1.54
N MET A 24 20.56 28.83 0.25
CA MET A 24 20.39 29.93 -0.70
C MET A 24 19.25 30.87 -0.25
N PRO A 25 19.47 32.21 -0.22
CA PRO A 25 18.40 33.16 0.07
C PRO A 25 17.27 33.07 -0.96
N VAL A 26 16.01 33.14 -0.50
CA VAL A 26 14.85 33.23 -1.39
C VAL A 26 14.90 34.57 -2.13
N HIS A 27 15.11 34.54 -3.45
CA HIS A 27 15.03 35.74 -4.27
C HIS A 27 13.57 36.20 -4.39
N LYS A 28 13.36 37.52 -4.31
CA LYS A 28 12.02 38.18 -4.26
C LYS A 28 11.14 38.01 -5.51
N SER A 29 11.54 37.20 -6.48
CA SER A 29 10.75 36.87 -7.68
C SER A 29 9.69 35.78 -7.44
N ASP A 30 9.80 35.01 -6.36
CA ASP A 30 9.05 33.74 -6.22
C ASP A 30 7.67 33.87 -5.52
N GLU A 31 7.21 35.09 -5.22
CA GLU A 31 5.94 35.39 -4.50
C GLU A 31 4.65 34.91 -5.21
N SER A 32 4.74 34.33 -6.41
CA SER A 32 3.60 33.72 -7.12
C SER A 32 3.61 32.18 -7.15
N SER A 33 4.63 31.52 -6.59
CA SER A 33 4.68 30.06 -6.49
C SER A 33 4.36 29.59 -5.07
N SER A 34 3.19 28.98 -4.90
CA SER A 34 2.81 28.35 -3.63
C SER A 34 3.83 27.26 -3.27
N GLN A 35 4.63 27.48 -2.23
CA GLN A 35 5.52 26.45 -1.70
C GLN A 35 4.70 25.20 -1.34
N PRO A 36 5.18 23.98 -1.66
CA PRO A 36 4.62 22.79 -1.06
C PRO A 36 4.81 22.89 0.45
N GLN A 37 3.74 22.73 1.21
CA GLN A 37 3.77 22.65 2.67
C GLN A 37 4.52 21.37 3.10
N ILE A 38 5.85 21.45 3.15
CA ILE A 38 6.70 20.41 3.73
C ILE A 38 6.49 20.49 5.25
N ASN A 39 5.53 19.71 5.72
CA ASN A 39 5.19 19.67 7.13
C ASN A 39 6.31 18.93 7.89
N PHE A 40 7.25 19.70 8.46
CA PHE A 40 8.35 19.19 9.28
C PHE A 40 7.82 18.68 10.63
N SER A 41 7.19 17.50 10.62
CA SER A 41 6.77 16.79 11.83
C SER A 41 7.97 16.19 12.58
N ASN A 42 8.87 17.05 13.08
CA ASN A 42 9.61 16.95 14.34
C ASN A 42 10.67 18.06 14.44
N ALA A 43 10.21 19.30 14.60
CA ALA A 43 10.97 20.37 15.26
C ALA A 43 10.03 21.10 16.23
N ASN A 44 10.07 20.72 17.51
CA ASN A 44 9.33 21.44 18.55
C ASN A 44 9.92 22.84 18.75
N VAL A 45 9.08 23.74 19.27
CA VAL A 45 9.39 25.13 19.66
C VAL A 45 9.43 26.15 18.51
N LEU A 46 8.25 26.64 18.14
CA LEU A 46 7.96 28.09 18.16
C LEU A 46 6.57 28.29 18.77
N ASN A 47 6.52 28.85 19.99
CA ASN A 47 5.27 29.16 20.69
C ASN A 47 4.68 30.48 20.15
N PRO A 48 3.36 30.62 19.96
CA PRO A 48 2.77 31.81 19.35
C PRO A 48 2.36 32.84 20.40
N GLU A 49 2.88 34.06 20.35
CA GLU A 49 2.28 35.19 21.07
C GLU A 49 2.67 36.56 20.50
N ALA A 50 1.85 37.58 20.81
CA ALA A 50 1.98 39.00 20.49
C ALA A 50 1.89 39.42 19.00
N ALA A 51 0.65 39.63 18.53
CA ALA A 51 0.37 40.62 17.50
C ALA A 51 0.40 42.04 18.10
N ASN A 52 1.07 43.01 17.46
CA ASN A 52 0.51 44.35 17.11
C ASN A 52 1.52 45.40 16.59
N SER A 53 1.14 46.03 15.49
CA SER A 53 1.56 47.36 14.98
C SER A 53 2.97 47.51 14.36
N PRO A 54 3.21 48.53 13.49
CA PRO A 54 4.12 48.36 12.36
C PRO A 54 5.20 49.45 12.17
N VAL A 55 6.10 49.16 11.22
CA VAL A 55 7.08 50.06 10.56
C VAL A 55 8.21 50.61 11.43
N GLU A 56 9.41 50.06 11.24
CA GLU A 56 10.60 50.90 11.00
C GLU A 56 11.61 50.15 10.12
N THR A 57 12.31 50.88 9.25
CA THR A 57 13.27 50.35 8.28
C THR A 57 14.70 50.45 8.82
N GLN A 58 15.49 49.36 8.73
CA GLN A 58 16.81 49.29 8.07
C GLN A 58 17.65 48.08 8.51
N ASN A 59 18.40 47.54 7.55
CA ASN A 59 19.65 46.77 7.71
C ASN A 59 19.71 45.67 8.79
N GLU A 60 19.41 44.43 8.41
CA GLU A 60 20.00 43.27 9.10
C GLU A 60 20.62 42.23 8.14
N CYS A 61 21.75 41.71 8.61
CA CYS A 61 22.71 40.82 7.98
C CYS A 61 22.12 39.62 7.23
N THR A 62 22.54 39.41 5.98
CA THR A 62 22.37 38.12 5.27
C THR A 62 23.26 37.06 5.90
N GLN A 63 22.83 36.47 7.02
CA GLN A 63 23.45 35.27 7.56
C GLN A 63 23.09 34.07 6.67
N LEU A 64 24.09 33.57 5.96
CA LEU A 64 24.00 32.32 5.21
C LEU A 64 23.85 31.18 6.24
N HIS A 65 22.67 30.58 6.31
CA HIS A 65 22.42 29.49 7.26
C HIS A 65 22.97 28.19 6.68
N ARG A 66 23.94 27.57 7.35
CA ARG A 66 24.50 26.28 6.92
C ARG A 66 23.60 25.13 7.39
N CYS A 67 23.14 24.33 6.44
CA CYS A 67 22.42 23.09 6.72
C CYS A 67 23.43 21.95 6.90
N LYS A 68 23.36 21.24 8.03
CA LYS A 68 24.11 20.00 8.26
C LYS A 68 23.17 18.82 8.08
N ILE A 69 23.46 17.90 7.15
CA ILE A 69 22.64 16.70 6.91
C ILE A 69 23.44 15.46 7.33
N MET A 70 22.96 14.71 8.32
CA MET A 70 23.61 13.48 8.81
C MET A 70 23.05 12.26 8.06
N VAL A 71 23.94 11.55 7.37
CA VAL A 71 23.64 10.44 6.45
C VAL A 71 24.60 9.26 6.67
N SER A 72 24.27 8.14 6.07
CA SER A 72 25.04 6.90 6.10
C SER A 72 25.96 6.83 4.86
N SER A 73 27.27 6.82 5.05
CA SER A 73 28.27 6.69 3.98
C SER A 73 28.02 5.46 3.10
N LYS A 74 27.63 4.30 3.69
CA LYS A 74 27.28 3.10 2.92
C LYS A 74 26.07 3.31 1.99
N HIS A 75 25.02 4.01 2.44
CA HIS A 75 23.85 4.30 1.61
C HIS A 75 24.22 5.24 0.46
N MET A 76 25.01 6.29 0.75
CA MET A 76 25.50 7.22 -0.28
C MET A 76 26.39 6.50 -1.31
N SER A 77 27.35 5.69 -0.88
CA SER A 77 28.24 4.92 -1.76
C SER A 77 27.53 3.81 -2.55
N PHE A 78 26.44 3.25 -2.02
CA PHE A 78 25.66 2.25 -2.75
C PHE A 78 24.83 2.92 -3.86
N ALA A 79 24.13 4.01 -3.52
CA ALA A 79 23.23 4.69 -4.44
C ALA A 79 23.92 5.63 -5.45
N SER A 80 25.19 5.99 -5.22
CA SER A 80 25.93 6.94 -6.06
C SER A 80 27.36 6.46 -6.34
N PRO A 81 27.72 6.20 -7.61
CA PRO A 81 29.10 5.95 -8.02
C PRO A 81 30.08 7.08 -7.64
N VAL A 82 29.60 8.33 -7.61
CA VAL A 82 30.39 9.51 -7.26
C VAL A 82 30.72 9.51 -5.76
N PHE A 83 29.73 9.29 -4.89
CA PHE A 83 30.00 9.12 -3.47
C PHE A 83 30.80 7.84 -3.18
N LYS A 84 30.62 6.76 -3.96
CA LYS A 84 31.46 5.56 -3.85
C LYS A 84 32.93 5.87 -4.11
N ALA A 85 33.23 6.57 -5.20
CA ALA A 85 34.60 6.98 -5.53
C ALA A 85 35.20 7.89 -4.44
N MET A 86 34.40 8.82 -3.90
CA MET A 86 34.82 9.77 -2.87
C MET A 86 35.05 9.13 -1.48
N LEU A 87 34.26 8.11 -1.13
CA LEU A 87 34.25 7.47 0.19
C LEU A 87 35.00 6.13 0.22
N THR A 88 35.69 5.77 -0.86
CA THR A 88 36.57 4.58 -0.94
C THR A 88 37.99 4.95 -1.39
N GLY A 89 38.95 4.05 -1.24
CA GLY A 89 40.35 4.31 -1.57
C GLY A 89 41.04 5.32 -0.64
N ASP A 90 42.00 6.07 -1.17
CA ASP A 90 42.91 6.94 -0.39
C ASP A 90 42.53 8.42 -0.40
N PHE A 91 41.30 8.75 -0.82
CA PHE A 91 40.74 10.10 -0.67
C PHE A 91 40.62 10.48 0.81
N LYS A 92 40.76 11.77 1.12
CA LYS A 92 40.75 12.29 2.50
C LYS A 92 39.48 11.89 3.25
N GLU A 93 38.34 12.01 2.58
CA GLU A 93 37.01 11.70 3.07
C GLU A 93 36.91 10.21 3.43
N ALA A 94 37.40 9.34 2.54
CA ALA A 94 37.45 7.89 2.76
C ALA A 94 38.39 7.49 3.92
N VAL A 95 39.55 8.15 4.06
CA VAL A 95 40.48 7.95 5.18
C VAL A 95 39.84 8.40 6.50
N GLU A 96 39.18 9.56 6.53
CA GLU A 96 38.53 10.07 7.74
C GLU A 96 37.37 9.19 8.21
N VAL A 97 36.55 8.65 7.32
CA VAL A 97 35.51 7.67 7.70
C VAL A 97 36.14 6.41 8.29
N ARG A 98 37.26 5.90 7.74
CA ARG A 98 37.94 4.70 8.28
C ARG A 98 38.61 4.93 9.63
N GLU A 99 39.33 6.04 9.79
CA GLU A 99 40.16 6.30 10.98
C GLU A 99 39.39 6.94 12.12
N LYS A 100 38.45 7.84 11.82
CA LYS A 100 37.71 8.64 12.81
C LYS A 100 36.27 8.16 13.00
N GLY A 101 35.80 7.24 12.15
CA GLY A 101 34.42 6.77 12.12
C GLY A 101 33.40 7.79 11.60
N ARG A 102 33.82 9.02 11.26
CA ARG A 102 32.99 10.11 10.73
C ARG A 102 33.80 11.06 9.83
N THR A 103 33.15 11.62 8.81
CA THR A 103 33.68 12.77 8.03
C THR A 103 32.61 13.84 7.76
N GLU A 104 33.03 15.07 7.45
CA GLU A 104 32.17 16.16 6.98
C GLU A 104 32.55 16.56 5.55
N ILE A 105 31.59 16.63 4.62
CA ILE A 105 31.82 16.96 3.20
C ILE A 105 31.10 18.27 2.85
N PRO A 106 31.83 19.33 2.44
CA PRO A 106 31.24 20.59 2.01
C PRO A 106 30.70 20.49 0.58
N LEU A 107 29.41 20.82 0.43
CA LEU A 107 28.67 20.85 -0.84
C LEU A 107 28.01 22.24 -1.01
N PRO A 108 28.80 23.32 -1.16
CA PRO A 108 28.28 24.70 -1.14
C PRO A 108 27.37 25.02 -2.34
N ASP A 109 27.61 24.38 -3.49
CA ASP A 109 26.87 24.64 -4.74
C ASP A 109 25.54 23.86 -4.85
N ASP A 110 25.22 23.01 -3.88
CA ASP A 110 24.04 22.13 -3.93
C ASP A 110 22.83 22.71 -3.20
N ASP A 111 21.65 22.60 -3.82
CA ASP A 111 20.39 22.97 -3.20
C ASP A 111 20.06 22.03 -2.02
N ALA A 112 20.06 22.58 -0.81
CA ALA A 112 19.83 21.81 0.41
C ALA A 112 18.47 21.08 0.46
N CYS A 113 17.42 21.67 -0.12
CA CYS A 113 16.08 21.06 -0.12
C CYS A 113 16.02 19.88 -1.10
N ALA A 114 16.57 20.03 -2.31
CA ALA A 114 16.69 18.94 -3.27
C ALA A 114 17.58 17.81 -2.74
N MET A 115 18.71 18.14 -2.10
CA MET A 115 19.60 17.16 -1.49
C MET A 115 18.88 16.37 -0.39
N ILE A 116 18.13 17.02 0.51
CA ILE A 116 17.33 16.34 1.55
C ILE A 116 16.35 15.33 0.92
N ILE A 117 15.72 15.65 -0.22
CA ILE A 117 14.81 14.72 -0.90
C ILE A 117 15.59 13.53 -1.49
N VAL A 118 16.69 13.78 -2.20
CA VAL A 118 17.56 12.74 -2.80
C VAL A 118 18.09 11.79 -1.73
N VAL A 119 18.64 12.30 -0.62
CA VAL A 119 19.18 11.42 0.43
C VAL A 119 18.09 10.65 1.17
N ASN A 120 16.89 11.22 1.39
CA ASN A 120 15.78 10.42 1.95
C ASN A 120 15.38 9.27 1.02
N ILE A 121 15.48 9.44 -0.31
CA ILE A 121 15.26 8.35 -1.28
C ILE A 121 16.38 7.30 -1.17
N MET A 122 17.65 7.70 -1.19
CA MET A 122 18.80 6.79 -1.03
C MET A 122 18.76 5.99 0.29
N HIS A 123 18.14 6.55 1.33
CA HIS A 123 18.00 5.94 2.65
C HIS A 123 16.64 5.24 2.85
N GLY A 124 15.85 5.03 1.78
CA GLY A 124 14.55 4.35 1.83
C GLY A 124 13.47 5.03 2.67
N ARG A 125 13.69 6.30 3.10
CA ARG A 125 12.79 7.05 4.00
C ARG A 125 11.67 7.76 3.25
N PHE A 126 10.93 6.99 2.45
CA PHE A 126 9.89 7.49 1.55
C PHE A 126 8.74 8.25 2.24
N LYS A 127 8.56 8.14 3.56
CA LYS A 127 7.64 8.98 4.34
C LYS A 127 7.96 10.47 4.22
N SER A 128 9.25 10.80 4.20
CA SER A 128 9.79 12.16 4.11
C SER A 128 9.93 12.65 2.66
N VAL A 129 9.60 11.80 1.68
CA VAL A 129 9.66 12.13 0.25
C VAL A 129 8.26 12.62 -0.19
N PRO A 130 8.15 13.79 -0.84
CA PRO A 130 6.85 14.37 -1.18
C PRO A 130 6.15 13.55 -2.28
N LYS A 131 4.82 13.40 -2.17
CA LYS A 131 4.00 12.74 -3.22
C LYS A 131 3.83 13.59 -4.50
N TYR A 132 3.96 14.90 -4.36
CA TYR A 132 3.83 15.89 -5.42
C TYR A 132 5.03 16.84 -5.37
N LEU A 133 5.63 17.12 -6.52
CA LEU A 133 6.65 18.16 -6.68
C LEU A 133 6.14 19.29 -7.57
N ASN A 134 6.80 20.44 -7.53
CA ASN A 134 6.75 21.42 -8.60
C ASN A 134 7.93 21.20 -9.56
N LEU A 135 7.84 21.75 -10.78
CA LEU A 135 8.87 21.57 -11.81
C LEU A 135 10.27 21.99 -11.36
N VAL A 136 10.37 23.10 -10.63
CA VAL A 136 11.64 23.73 -10.24
C VAL A 136 12.38 22.87 -9.21
N MET A 137 11.66 22.31 -8.24
CA MET A 137 12.24 21.35 -7.31
C MET A 137 12.62 20.05 -8.01
N PHE A 138 11.83 19.60 -9.00
CA PHE A 138 12.13 18.39 -9.76
C PHE A 138 13.37 18.58 -10.67
N SER A 139 13.56 19.75 -11.29
CA SER A 139 14.79 20.03 -12.06
C SER A 139 16.02 20.18 -11.16
N LYS A 140 15.90 20.78 -9.98
CA LYS A 140 16.97 20.77 -8.96
C LYS A 140 17.35 19.35 -8.53
N ILE A 141 16.36 18.48 -8.30
CA ILE A 141 16.61 17.05 -8.04
C ILE A 141 17.29 16.38 -9.24
N ALA A 142 16.84 16.65 -10.47
CA ALA A 142 17.45 16.11 -11.69
C ALA A 142 18.94 16.49 -11.83
N ILE A 143 19.30 17.75 -11.53
CA ILE A 143 20.70 18.22 -11.52
C ILE A 143 21.53 17.43 -10.50
N LEU A 144 21.03 17.21 -9.28
CA LEU A 144 21.72 16.40 -8.28
C LEU A 144 21.82 14.93 -8.68
N VAL A 145 20.78 14.38 -9.32
CA VAL A 145 20.73 12.98 -9.77
C VAL A 145 21.77 12.71 -10.86
N ASP A 146 21.95 13.63 -11.81
CA ASP A 146 23.02 13.54 -12.80
C ASP A 146 24.40 13.75 -12.15
N LYS A 147 24.58 14.84 -11.38
CA LYS A 147 25.84 15.18 -10.69
C LYS A 147 26.39 14.03 -9.83
N TYR A 148 25.50 13.33 -9.12
CA TYR A 148 25.86 12.20 -8.26
C TYR A 148 25.58 10.83 -8.89
N GLN A 149 25.09 10.78 -10.13
CA GLN A 149 24.80 9.56 -10.90
C GLN A 149 23.87 8.56 -10.18
N CYS A 150 22.92 9.04 -9.38
CA CYS A 150 22.04 8.22 -8.53
C CYS A 150 20.66 7.93 -9.16
N HIS A 151 20.66 7.69 -10.47
CA HIS A 151 19.46 7.47 -11.29
C HIS A 151 18.63 6.28 -10.81
N GLU A 152 19.24 5.10 -10.60
CA GLU A 152 18.52 3.86 -10.23
C GLU A 152 17.69 4.03 -8.94
N SER A 153 18.25 4.65 -7.91
CA SER A 153 17.55 4.86 -6.64
C SER A 153 16.41 5.88 -6.74
N THR A 154 16.50 6.83 -7.68
CA THR A 154 15.52 7.94 -7.82
C THR A 154 14.48 7.72 -8.92
N GLU A 155 14.72 6.77 -9.85
CA GLU A 155 13.88 6.49 -11.02
C GLU A 155 12.41 6.23 -10.68
N PHE A 156 12.12 5.49 -9.60
CA PHE A 156 10.75 5.19 -9.21
C PHE A 156 10.00 6.41 -8.65
N ALA A 157 10.68 7.25 -7.87
CA ALA A 157 10.12 8.51 -7.40
C ALA A 157 9.86 9.47 -8.57
N ALA A 158 10.79 9.54 -9.53
CA ALA A 158 10.64 10.30 -10.77
C ALA A 158 9.41 9.87 -11.58
N LYS A 159 9.22 8.56 -11.80
CA LYS A 159 8.02 8.01 -12.49
C LYS A 159 6.72 8.43 -11.81
N ILE A 160 6.65 8.38 -10.47
CA ILE A 160 5.46 8.78 -9.71
C ILE A 160 5.21 10.27 -9.79
N TRP A 161 6.25 11.11 -9.68
CA TRP A 161 6.10 12.55 -9.82
C TRP A 161 5.57 12.91 -11.21
N THR A 162 6.19 12.39 -12.27
CA THR A 162 5.75 12.56 -13.66
C THR A 162 4.29 12.13 -13.86
N ALA A 163 3.88 10.97 -13.34
CA ALA A 163 2.49 10.51 -13.44
C ALA A 163 1.48 11.38 -12.66
N ASN A 164 1.92 12.01 -11.57
CA ASN A 164 1.09 12.92 -10.76
C ASN A 164 1.04 14.35 -11.35
N HIS A 165 1.89 14.70 -12.30
CA HIS A 165 1.86 16.00 -12.98
C HIS A 165 0.77 16.04 -14.06
N ARG A 166 -0.24 16.88 -13.86
CA ARG A 166 -1.20 17.18 -14.93
C ARG A 166 -0.54 18.06 -16.00
N PRO A 167 -0.73 17.79 -17.31
CA PRO A 167 -0.25 18.63 -18.40
C PRO A 167 -1.12 19.90 -18.53
N LEU A 168 -1.02 20.79 -17.55
CA LEU A 168 -1.70 22.09 -17.51
C LEU A 168 -0.67 23.22 -17.59
N SER A 169 -0.38 23.63 -18.84
CA SER A 169 0.30 24.88 -19.19
C SER A 169 1.59 25.22 -18.41
N TRP A 170 2.53 24.28 -18.31
CA TRP A 170 3.88 24.58 -17.78
C TRP A 170 4.63 25.59 -18.67
N SER A 171 4.22 25.66 -19.93
CA SER A 171 4.62 26.64 -20.93
C SER A 171 3.98 28.03 -20.72
N ARG A 172 4.70 28.91 -20.02
CA ARG A 172 4.58 30.38 -20.18
C ARG A 172 5.94 31.09 -20.19
N SER A 173 6.93 30.60 -19.43
CA SER A 173 8.31 31.10 -19.43
C SER A 173 9.26 30.13 -20.14
N TRP A 174 10.42 30.64 -20.58
CA TRP A 174 11.52 29.81 -21.07
C TRP A 174 12.25 29.06 -19.94
N TYR A 175 12.29 29.64 -18.74
CA TYR A 175 12.74 28.99 -17.50
C TYR A 175 12.07 27.62 -17.28
N ASN A 176 10.73 27.57 -17.38
CA ASN A 176 9.99 26.31 -17.23
C ASN A 176 10.30 25.34 -18.37
N THR A 177 10.41 25.79 -19.62
CA THR A 177 10.79 24.91 -20.73
C THR A 177 12.17 24.27 -20.49
N ALA A 178 13.14 25.05 -20.02
CA ALA A 178 14.48 24.57 -19.69
C ALA A 178 14.48 23.59 -18.50
N CYS A 179 13.69 23.85 -17.45
CA CYS A 179 13.54 22.92 -16.33
C CYS A 179 12.88 21.59 -16.77
N LEU A 180 11.87 21.64 -17.64
CA LEU A 180 11.21 20.44 -18.18
C LEU A 180 12.18 19.62 -19.04
N LEU A 181 12.95 20.30 -19.89
CA LEU A 181 13.99 19.68 -20.71
C LEU A 181 15.05 18.98 -19.85
N CYS A 182 15.46 19.59 -18.74
CA CYS A 182 16.38 19.00 -17.76
C CYS A 182 15.82 17.71 -17.14
N VAL A 183 14.59 17.75 -16.62
CA VAL A 183 13.93 16.59 -16.00
C VAL A 183 13.75 15.47 -17.01
N ALA A 184 13.29 15.79 -18.22
CA ALA A 184 13.02 14.81 -19.26
C ALA A 184 14.31 14.16 -19.79
N TRP A 185 15.40 14.91 -19.89
CA TRP A 185 16.72 14.37 -20.26
C TRP A 185 17.27 13.41 -19.20
N VAL A 186 17.33 13.83 -17.93
CA VAL A 186 17.93 13.04 -16.83
C VAL A 186 17.17 11.75 -16.57
N PHE A 187 15.83 11.78 -16.65
CA PHE A 187 14.99 10.61 -16.35
C PHE A 187 14.48 9.86 -17.60
N GLY A 188 14.96 10.20 -18.80
CA GLY A 188 14.58 9.49 -20.04
C GLY A 188 13.08 9.57 -20.38
N ILE A 189 12.46 10.74 -20.18
CA ILE A 189 11.01 10.94 -20.39
C ILE A 189 10.78 11.50 -21.80
N ASP A 190 10.84 10.61 -22.79
CA ASP A 190 10.80 10.96 -24.23
C ASP A 190 9.66 11.92 -24.60
N ASP A 191 8.43 11.66 -24.15
CA ASP A 191 7.26 12.50 -24.44
C ASP A 191 7.42 13.95 -23.97
N GLU A 192 8.01 14.17 -22.79
CA GLU A 192 8.24 15.52 -22.25
C GLU A 192 9.48 16.18 -22.86
N PHE A 193 10.49 15.38 -23.26
CA PHE A 193 11.64 15.87 -24.00
C PHE A 193 11.22 16.37 -25.39
N ILE A 194 10.36 15.62 -26.09
CA ILE A 194 9.78 16.01 -27.38
C ILE A 194 8.97 17.30 -27.23
N LYS A 195 8.05 17.40 -26.26
CA LYS A 195 7.26 18.62 -26.02
C LYS A 195 8.14 19.84 -25.73
N ALA A 196 9.17 19.69 -24.90
CA ALA A 196 10.07 20.79 -24.54
C ALA A 196 10.92 21.26 -25.74
N THR A 197 11.51 20.32 -26.49
CA THR A 197 12.32 20.63 -27.67
C THR A 197 11.49 21.19 -28.82
N GLU A 198 10.31 20.62 -29.10
CA GLU A 198 9.37 21.12 -30.11
C GLU A 198 8.99 22.56 -29.84
N LYS A 199 8.68 22.91 -28.59
CA LYS A 199 8.38 24.30 -28.20
C LYS A 199 9.57 25.23 -28.47
N ILE A 200 10.79 24.85 -28.07
CA ILE A 200 12.00 25.66 -28.32
C ILE A 200 12.21 25.88 -29.82
N ILE A 201 12.07 24.81 -30.63
CA ILE A 201 12.27 24.84 -32.07
C ILE A 201 11.21 25.69 -32.79
N ARG A 202 9.95 25.67 -32.33
CA ARG A 202 8.83 26.39 -32.96
C ARG A 202 8.65 27.84 -32.49
N GLU A 203 8.90 28.13 -31.21
CA GLU A 203 8.49 29.39 -30.56
C GLU A 203 9.66 30.26 -30.09
N SER A 204 10.89 29.74 -29.99
CA SER A 204 12.03 30.53 -29.49
C SER A 204 12.61 31.47 -30.54
N GLY A 205 12.69 32.76 -30.21
CA GLY A 205 13.42 33.76 -30.99
C GLY A 205 14.94 33.77 -30.75
N VAL A 206 15.43 33.04 -29.74
CA VAL A 206 16.84 32.97 -29.33
C VAL A 206 17.32 31.52 -29.23
N SER A 207 18.64 31.32 -29.09
CA SER A 207 19.20 29.99 -28.90
C SER A 207 18.86 29.40 -27.52
N LEU A 208 18.89 28.08 -27.39
CA LEU A 208 18.75 27.42 -26.09
C LEU A 208 19.90 27.85 -25.16
N GLY A 209 21.13 28.00 -25.66
CA GLY A 209 22.25 28.55 -24.90
C GLY A 209 21.98 29.95 -24.33
N ALA A 210 21.31 30.82 -25.08
CA ALA A 210 20.90 32.15 -24.59
C ALA A 210 19.82 32.04 -23.50
N ILE A 211 18.80 31.19 -23.69
CA ILE A 211 17.78 30.91 -22.65
C ILE A 211 18.44 30.48 -21.34
N LEU A 212 19.38 29.53 -21.41
CA LEU A 212 20.07 29.04 -20.21
C LEU A 212 20.87 30.14 -19.51
N THR A 213 21.58 30.97 -20.29
CA THR A 213 22.38 32.08 -19.78
C THR A 213 21.52 33.17 -19.14
N GLU A 214 20.44 33.61 -19.80
CA GLU A 214 19.50 34.62 -19.27
C GLU A 214 18.83 34.20 -17.96
N ASN A 215 18.70 32.89 -17.74
CA ASN A 215 18.04 32.32 -16.58
C ASN A 215 19.02 31.79 -15.50
N ASN A 216 20.33 32.00 -15.68
CA ASN A 216 21.39 31.45 -14.82
C ASN A 216 21.26 29.93 -14.58
N LEU A 217 20.86 29.17 -15.61
CA LEU A 217 20.68 27.72 -15.56
C LEU A 217 21.88 27.00 -16.18
N THR A 218 22.49 26.09 -15.43
CA THR A 218 23.40 25.07 -15.97
C THR A 218 22.69 23.73 -15.92
N LEU A 219 22.38 23.16 -17.10
CA LEU A 219 21.66 21.88 -17.19
C LEU A 219 22.65 20.73 -17.47
N PRO A 220 22.36 19.51 -16.99
CA PRO A 220 23.11 18.28 -17.29
C PRO A 220 22.88 17.77 -18.72
N ILE A 221 22.76 18.67 -19.70
CA ILE A 221 22.50 18.37 -21.10
C ILE A 221 23.80 18.63 -21.88
N PRO A 222 24.38 17.63 -22.57
CA PRO A 222 25.60 17.82 -23.34
C PRO A 222 25.47 18.92 -24.38
N GLU A 223 26.50 19.75 -24.55
CA GLU A 223 26.51 20.87 -25.51
C GLU A 223 26.15 20.44 -26.94
N ARG A 224 26.60 19.24 -27.37
CA ARG A 224 26.20 18.63 -28.66
C ARG A 224 24.69 18.48 -28.86
N VAL A 225 23.92 18.31 -27.79
CA VAL A 225 22.45 18.19 -27.82
C VAL A 225 21.80 19.57 -27.85
N ILE A 226 22.31 20.52 -27.08
CA ILE A 226 21.91 21.94 -27.13
C ILE A 226 22.10 22.48 -28.55
N ASN A 227 23.30 22.31 -29.11
CA ASN A 227 23.64 22.70 -30.48
C ASN A 227 22.73 22.00 -31.50
N LYS A 228 22.33 20.73 -31.28
CA LYS A 228 21.40 20.03 -32.18
C LYS A 228 19.98 20.59 -32.13
N ILE A 229 19.51 21.03 -30.96
CA ILE A 229 18.21 21.71 -30.83
C ILE A 229 18.26 23.06 -31.56
N ASP A 230 19.35 23.81 -31.40
CA ASP A 230 19.54 25.11 -32.06
C ASP A 230 19.72 25.01 -33.58
N GLU A 231 20.51 24.05 -34.08
CA GLU A 231 20.57 23.68 -35.50
C GLU A 231 19.18 23.32 -36.04
N SER A 232 18.36 22.62 -35.26
CA SER A 232 17.02 22.20 -35.69
C SER A 232 16.04 23.38 -35.73
N ARG A 233 16.14 24.32 -34.79
CA ARG A 233 15.42 25.61 -34.79
C ARG A 233 15.81 26.45 -36.02
N GLU A 234 17.10 26.60 -36.29
CA GLU A 234 17.60 27.37 -37.44
C GLU A 234 17.28 26.72 -38.78
N ASN A 235 17.33 25.39 -38.86
CA ASN A 235 16.89 24.63 -40.02
C ASN A 235 15.37 24.73 -40.22
N ALA A 236 14.56 24.72 -39.15
CA ALA A 236 13.11 24.94 -39.27
C ALA A 236 12.77 26.35 -39.78
N VAL A 237 13.45 27.38 -39.27
CA VAL A 237 13.33 28.75 -39.79
C VAL A 237 13.80 28.86 -41.24
N SER A 238 14.93 28.23 -41.59
CA SER A 238 15.45 28.19 -42.96
C SER A 238 14.49 27.48 -43.90
N GLN A 239 13.91 26.34 -43.50
CA GLN A 239 12.87 25.65 -44.24
C GLN A 239 11.58 26.46 -44.38
N LEU A 240 11.20 27.27 -43.40
CA LEU A 240 10.06 28.20 -43.56
C LEU A 240 10.39 29.31 -44.57
N ILE A 241 11.61 29.85 -44.54
CA ILE A 241 12.10 30.83 -45.52
C ILE A 241 12.17 30.19 -46.92
N ASP A 242 12.65 28.97 -47.04
CA ASP A 242 12.77 28.24 -48.29
C ASP A 242 11.41 27.73 -48.79
N VAL A 243 10.48 27.36 -47.92
CA VAL A 243 9.07 27.13 -48.30
C VAL A 243 8.39 28.43 -48.71
N LEU A 244 8.72 29.58 -48.14
CA LEU A 244 8.24 30.88 -48.65
C LEU A 244 8.80 31.14 -50.07
N LYS A 245 10.09 30.88 -50.31
CA LYS A 245 10.68 30.93 -51.66
C LYS A 245 10.05 29.89 -52.61
N ASP A 246 9.85 28.65 -52.19
CA ASP A 246 9.27 27.56 -52.98
C ASP A 246 7.74 27.62 -53.06
N THR A 247 7.09 28.49 -52.31
CA THR A 247 5.69 28.89 -52.53
C THR A 247 5.62 30.05 -53.54
N ILE A 248 6.67 30.86 -53.63
CA ILE A 248 6.90 31.81 -54.73
C ILE A 248 7.34 31.07 -56.02
N TYR A 249 8.00 29.90 -55.94
CA TYR A 249 8.62 29.20 -57.08
C TYR A 249 8.18 27.72 -57.35
N SER A 250 7.28 27.14 -56.54
CA SER A 250 6.53 25.87 -56.67
C SER A 250 7.18 24.48 -56.38
N ARG A 251 6.75 23.91 -55.22
CA ARG A 251 6.41 22.49 -54.87
C ARG A 251 7.48 21.34 -54.86
N PRO A 252 7.64 20.61 -53.72
CA PRO A 252 8.59 19.50 -53.53
C PRO A 252 7.96 18.07 -53.42
N THR A 253 8.79 17.03 -53.31
CA THR A 253 8.43 15.68 -52.78
C THR A 253 9.59 15.01 -52.02
N CYS A 254 9.30 14.11 -51.06
CA CYS A 254 10.30 13.35 -50.28
C CYS A 254 9.75 12.00 -49.77
N ARG A 255 10.60 11.06 -49.34
CA ARG A 255 10.19 9.77 -48.70
C ARG A 255 11.32 9.15 -47.85
N MET A 256 10.95 8.47 -46.75
CA MET A 256 11.85 7.80 -45.78
C MET A 256 11.36 6.37 -45.45
N ARG A 257 12.21 5.54 -44.84
CA ARG A 257 11.88 4.21 -44.25
C ARG A 257 12.91 3.78 -43.19
N SER A 258 12.48 3.05 -42.16
CA SER A 258 13.30 2.15 -41.32
C SER A 258 12.42 1.02 -40.75
N ASN A 259 12.98 0.01 -40.07
CA ASN A 259 12.24 -1.14 -39.51
C ASN A 259 13.04 -1.95 -38.46
N PHE A 260 12.34 -2.59 -37.51
CA PHE A 260 12.74 -3.80 -36.73
C PHE A 260 13.91 -3.70 -35.71
N VAL A 261 14.08 -4.54 -34.66
CA VAL A 261 13.24 -5.58 -33.99
C VAL A 261 13.68 -5.77 -32.51
N THR A 262 12.86 -6.45 -31.70
CA THR A 262 13.04 -6.86 -30.30
C THR A 262 14.10 -7.98 -30.06
N MET A 263 14.41 -8.29 -28.79
CA MET A 263 14.85 -9.61 -28.28
C MET A 263 14.68 -9.69 -26.73
N ALA A 264 14.83 -10.87 -26.12
CA ALA A 264 14.27 -11.20 -24.79
C ALA A 264 15.23 -11.92 -23.79
N GLU A 265 14.80 -11.98 -22.51
CA GLU A 265 15.03 -12.99 -21.43
C GLU A 265 16.43 -13.46 -20.98
N SER A 266 16.61 -13.67 -19.66
CA SER A 266 17.17 -14.91 -19.03
C SER A 266 17.11 -14.88 -17.47
N SER A 267 17.79 -15.82 -16.78
CA SER A 267 17.36 -16.44 -15.50
C SER A 267 18.41 -16.57 -14.36
N LYS A 268 18.13 -17.43 -13.35
CA LYS A 268 18.68 -17.50 -11.96
C LYS A 268 20.22 -17.51 -11.78
N ALA A 269 20.69 -16.90 -10.68
CA ALA A 269 22.05 -17.00 -10.14
C ALA A 269 22.10 -16.80 -8.60
N ASN A 270 23.26 -17.04 -7.96
CA ASN A 270 23.57 -16.50 -6.62
C ASN A 270 23.36 -14.99 -6.64
N VAL A 271 22.50 -14.46 -5.77
CA VAL A 271 22.04 -13.07 -5.90
C VAL A 271 22.92 -12.16 -5.05
N ILE A 272 23.92 -11.55 -5.68
CA ILE A 272 24.65 -10.43 -5.08
C ILE A 272 23.74 -9.20 -5.17
N VAL A 273 23.30 -8.71 -4.02
CA VAL A 273 22.53 -7.46 -3.89
C VAL A 273 23.49 -6.31 -3.66
N ASP A 274 24.40 -6.50 -2.71
CA ASP A 274 25.50 -5.59 -2.41
C ASP A 274 26.84 -6.35 -2.53
N PRO A 275 27.69 -6.02 -3.52
CA PRO A 275 29.03 -6.60 -3.64
C PRO A 275 29.95 -6.30 -2.45
N ASP A 276 29.72 -5.18 -1.77
CA ASP A 276 30.44 -4.75 -0.56
C ASP A 276 29.68 -5.16 0.72
N GLY A 277 28.69 -6.05 0.57
CA GLY A 277 27.83 -6.55 1.63
C GLY A 277 28.57 -7.37 2.70
N ASP A 278 28.06 -7.25 3.92
CA ASP A 278 28.57 -7.89 5.14
C ASP A 278 27.57 -8.90 5.75
N LEU A 279 26.40 -9.07 5.13
CA LEU A 279 25.33 -9.96 5.59
C LEU A 279 24.89 -10.88 4.45
N ILE A 280 24.80 -12.18 4.72
CA ILE A 280 24.29 -13.19 3.79
C ILE A 280 22.96 -13.71 4.34
N LEU A 281 21.87 -13.51 3.60
CA LEU A 281 20.57 -14.08 3.92
C LEU A 281 20.40 -15.40 3.17
N LEU A 282 19.96 -16.44 3.87
CA LEU A 282 19.77 -17.79 3.34
C LEU A 282 18.27 -18.10 3.29
N LEU A 283 17.73 -18.36 2.09
CA LEU A 283 16.29 -18.63 1.87
C LEU A 283 16.05 -20.04 1.34
N ASN A 284 14.93 -20.63 1.77
CA ASN A 284 14.44 -21.91 1.29
C ASN A 284 13.61 -21.72 0.00
N SER A 285 14.03 -22.33 -1.12
CA SER A 285 13.24 -22.25 -2.36
C SER A 285 11.96 -23.10 -2.35
N ASN A 286 11.76 -23.98 -1.37
CA ASN A 286 10.67 -24.98 -1.33
C ASN A 286 9.34 -24.47 -0.73
N ILE A 287 9.27 -23.21 -0.30
CA ILE A 287 8.02 -22.63 0.27
C ILE A 287 6.93 -22.44 -0.81
N SER A 288 7.30 -22.49 -2.10
CA SER A 288 6.31 -22.69 -3.16
C SER A 288 5.71 -24.10 -3.08
N SER A 289 4.59 -24.20 -2.34
CA SER A 289 3.68 -25.34 -2.24
C SER A 289 4.05 -26.52 -1.32
N SER A 290 4.83 -26.34 -0.25
CA SER A 290 4.91 -27.36 0.80
C SER A 290 3.55 -27.62 1.47
N SER A 291 3.27 -28.90 1.71
CA SER A 291 2.08 -29.43 2.36
C SER A 291 2.23 -29.40 3.89
N LYS A 292 1.18 -29.02 4.62
CA LYS A 292 1.02 -29.49 6.01
C LYS A 292 0.93 -31.02 5.94
N SER A 293 1.74 -31.72 6.74
CA SER A 293 1.75 -33.18 6.80
C SER A 293 0.47 -33.65 7.49
N ASP A 294 -0.39 -34.35 6.75
CA ASP A 294 -1.45 -35.15 7.34
C ASP A 294 -0.82 -36.31 8.10
N ASP A 295 -1.00 -36.37 9.42
CA ASP A 295 -0.80 -37.60 10.19
C ASP A 295 -2.06 -37.92 10.99
N TYR A 296 -2.98 -38.61 10.29
CA TYR A 296 -4.26 -39.06 10.82
C TYR A 296 -4.04 -40.41 11.53
N PHE A 297 -3.75 -40.37 12.83
CA PHE A 297 -3.86 -41.57 13.68
C PHE A 297 -5.15 -41.55 14.50
N SER A 298 -6.15 -42.26 13.98
CA SER A 298 -7.37 -42.60 14.71
C SER A 298 -7.08 -43.69 15.74
N THR A 299 -7.39 -43.43 17.01
CA THR A 299 -7.60 -44.47 18.03
C THR A 299 -8.73 -44.08 18.98
N ASP A 300 -9.83 -44.83 18.93
CA ASP A 300 -10.76 -44.94 20.06
C ASP A 300 -10.14 -45.87 21.13
N PRO A 301 -10.48 -45.69 22.42
CA PRO A 301 -9.87 -46.42 23.52
C PRO A 301 -10.64 -47.70 23.90
N GLU A 302 -9.95 -48.70 24.44
CA GLU A 302 -10.31 -49.30 25.74
C GLU A 302 -9.33 -50.39 26.24
N ALA A 303 -9.34 -50.53 27.57
CA ALA A 303 -9.11 -51.76 28.37
C ALA A 303 -7.70 -52.26 28.76
N VAL A 304 -7.40 -52.03 30.06
CA VAL A 304 -7.19 -53.06 31.11
C VAL A 304 -5.77 -53.61 31.39
N ASN A 305 -5.29 -53.27 32.61
CA ASN A 305 -4.42 -54.02 33.54
C ASN A 305 -2.93 -54.26 33.20
N THR A 306 -2.00 -54.43 34.15
CA THR A 306 -1.83 -54.13 35.61
C THR A 306 -0.37 -54.46 35.96
N SER A 307 0.22 -53.84 37.01
CA SER A 307 1.27 -54.39 37.90
C SER A 307 2.63 -54.84 37.30
N ASP A 308 3.75 -55.05 38.01
CA ASP A 308 4.45 -54.55 39.24
C ASP A 308 5.80 -55.36 39.26
N ASP A 309 6.95 -55.02 39.85
CA ASP A 309 7.42 -53.90 40.69
C ASP A 309 8.98 -53.78 40.53
N ASP A 310 9.64 -53.13 41.50
CA ASP A 310 10.95 -53.46 42.09
C ASP A 310 12.29 -52.84 41.61
N ILE A 311 12.73 -51.86 42.40
CA ILE A 311 13.98 -51.83 43.22
C ILE A 311 15.37 -51.70 42.54
N LEU A 312 15.91 -50.48 42.69
CA LEU A 312 17.25 -50.10 43.21
C LEU A 312 18.42 -51.12 43.17
N SER A 313 19.58 -50.70 42.64
CA SER A 313 20.70 -50.21 43.49
C SER A 313 21.95 -49.79 42.70
N GLU A 314 22.88 -49.13 43.39
CA GLU A 314 23.99 -48.33 42.86
C GLU A 314 25.19 -49.13 42.30
N SER A 315 25.92 -48.54 41.35
CA SER A 315 27.36 -48.25 41.57
C SER A 315 27.98 -47.40 40.45
N LYS A 316 28.75 -46.37 40.85
CA LYS A 316 29.64 -45.62 39.96
C LYS A 316 30.89 -46.43 39.67
N ILE A 317 31.33 -46.50 38.41
CA ILE A 317 32.76 -46.46 38.02
C ILE A 317 32.86 -45.71 36.68
N THR A 318 33.76 -44.73 36.65
CA THR A 318 34.07 -43.91 35.47
C THR A 318 35.10 -44.59 34.57
N ARG A 319 34.80 -44.80 33.28
CA ARG A 319 35.78 -44.58 32.19
C ARG A 319 35.10 -44.44 30.82
N SER A 320 35.58 -43.46 30.07
CA SER A 320 35.25 -43.08 28.70
C SER A 320 35.30 -44.21 27.65
N VAL A 321 34.41 -44.15 26.65
CA VAL A 321 34.70 -44.00 25.19
C VAL A 321 33.39 -44.01 24.37
N GLU A 322 33.32 -43.14 23.36
CA GLU A 322 32.44 -43.11 22.17
C GLU A 322 30.98 -43.62 22.28
N VAL A 323 30.04 -42.66 22.25
CA VAL A 323 28.67 -42.90 21.73
C VAL A 323 28.57 -42.24 20.36
N LYS A 324 28.26 -43.03 19.33
CA LYS A 324 27.86 -42.51 18.02
C LYS A 324 26.53 -41.78 18.16
N LEU A 325 26.51 -40.49 17.82
CA LEU A 325 25.27 -39.79 17.54
C LEU A 325 24.91 -40.04 16.08
N SER A 326 23.86 -40.83 15.87
CA SER A 326 23.15 -40.93 14.61
C SER A 326 21.66 -40.88 14.93
N ASP A 327 21.04 -39.74 14.65
CA ASP A 327 19.94 -39.70 13.69
C ASP A 327 19.86 -38.27 13.13
N ASP A 328 19.99 -38.15 11.81
CA ASP A 328 19.99 -36.88 11.09
C ASP A 328 18.56 -36.36 10.95
N GLU A 329 18.24 -35.22 11.60
CA GLU A 329 17.32 -34.29 10.94
C GLU A 329 18.04 -33.68 9.73
N PRO A 330 17.45 -33.70 8.53
CA PRO A 330 18.06 -33.07 7.36
C PRO A 330 18.14 -31.56 7.59
N SER A 331 19.36 -31.06 7.81
CA SER A 331 19.64 -29.63 7.95
C SER A 331 19.03 -28.86 6.76
N PRO A 332 18.31 -27.74 6.99
CA PRO A 332 17.57 -27.07 5.92
C PRO A 332 18.43 -26.72 4.72
N THR A 333 18.05 -27.21 3.53
CA THR A 333 18.75 -26.93 2.27
C THR A 333 18.37 -25.57 1.73
N TYR A 334 19.11 -24.55 2.18
CA TYR A 334 19.02 -23.20 1.62
C TYR A 334 19.50 -23.18 0.17
N HIS A 335 18.63 -22.77 -0.74
CA HIS A 335 18.87 -22.77 -2.18
C HIS A 335 19.13 -21.38 -2.76
N ASP A 336 18.74 -20.33 -2.05
CA ASP A 336 18.97 -18.93 -2.41
C ASP A 336 19.89 -18.28 -1.38
N ARG A 337 21.08 -17.83 -1.82
CA ARG A 337 22.05 -17.06 -1.01
C ARG A 337 22.07 -15.62 -1.50
N LEU A 338 21.78 -14.67 -0.61
CA LEU A 338 21.67 -13.24 -0.90
C LEU A 338 22.72 -12.44 -0.13
N LEU A 339 23.73 -11.91 -0.82
CA LEU A 339 24.71 -11.00 -0.20
C LEU A 339 24.14 -9.58 -0.19
N VAL A 340 23.93 -9.02 1.00
CA VAL A 340 23.28 -7.74 1.29
C VAL A 340 24.12 -6.93 2.30
N SER A 341 23.79 -5.65 2.49
CA SER A 341 24.41 -4.82 3.53
C SER A 341 23.54 -4.73 4.78
N SER A 342 24.14 -5.08 5.92
CA SER A 342 23.57 -4.96 7.25
C SER A 342 23.10 -3.54 7.58
N LYS A 343 23.76 -2.50 7.06
CA LYS A 343 23.34 -1.10 7.25
C LYS A 343 22.04 -0.80 6.50
N HIS A 344 21.89 -1.26 5.26
CA HIS A 344 20.62 -1.12 4.52
C HIS A 344 19.48 -1.84 5.23
N MET A 345 19.70 -3.10 5.64
CA MET A 345 18.70 -3.87 6.38
C MET A 345 18.34 -3.22 7.73
N SER A 346 19.32 -2.70 8.49
CA SER A 346 19.10 -2.00 9.76
C SER A 346 18.40 -0.64 9.62
N LEU A 347 18.58 0.05 8.48
CA LEU A 347 17.88 1.31 8.25
C LEU A 347 16.44 1.08 7.79
N GLY A 348 16.22 0.13 6.88
CA GLY A 348 14.91 -0.21 6.33
C GLY A 348 14.01 -1.02 7.27
N SER A 349 14.56 -1.71 8.27
CA SER A 349 13.79 -2.54 9.21
C SER A 349 14.25 -2.37 10.66
N PRO A 350 13.34 -1.99 11.58
CA PRO A 350 13.61 -2.00 13.03
C PRO A 350 14.01 -3.38 13.57
N VAL A 351 13.46 -4.46 12.99
CA VAL A 351 13.72 -5.84 13.42
C VAL A 351 15.14 -6.27 13.04
N PHE A 352 15.56 -6.02 11.80
CA PHE A 352 16.96 -6.23 11.42
C PHE A 352 17.91 -5.29 12.19
N ARG A 353 17.51 -4.05 12.50
CA ARG A 353 18.31 -3.16 13.35
C ARG A 353 18.59 -3.77 14.71
N ALA A 354 17.55 -4.24 15.41
CA ALA A 354 17.67 -4.86 16.72
C ALA A 354 18.59 -6.09 16.68
N MET A 355 18.39 -6.96 15.68
CA MET A 355 19.19 -8.17 15.43
C MET A 355 20.68 -7.85 15.18
N LEU A 356 20.98 -6.82 14.39
CA LEU A 356 22.34 -6.59 13.85
C LEU A 356 23.17 -5.58 14.65
N GLN A 357 22.56 -4.74 15.50
CA GLN A 357 23.27 -3.67 16.22
C GLN A 357 23.42 -3.91 17.73
N GLY A 358 22.61 -4.79 18.34
CA GLY A 358 22.60 -5.04 19.79
C GLY A 358 23.75 -5.91 20.33
N GLU A 359 23.46 -6.62 21.43
CA GLU A 359 24.34 -7.62 22.07
C GLU A 359 23.96 -9.07 21.70
N PHE A 360 23.01 -9.25 20.79
CA PHE A 360 22.63 -10.55 20.24
C PHE A 360 23.82 -11.21 19.52
N LYS A 361 23.80 -12.55 19.45
CA LYS A 361 24.87 -13.37 18.85
C LYS A 361 25.21 -12.93 17.42
N GLU A 362 24.19 -12.56 16.66
CA GLU A 362 24.20 -12.03 15.30
C GLU A 362 25.04 -10.74 15.23
N ALA A 363 24.68 -9.74 16.03
CA ALA A 363 25.40 -8.47 16.13
C ALA A 363 26.85 -8.66 16.61
N VAL A 364 27.10 -9.52 17.60
CA VAL A 364 28.46 -9.82 18.09
C VAL A 364 29.30 -10.49 17.00
N THR A 365 28.73 -11.44 16.26
CA THR A 365 29.39 -12.13 15.15
C THR A 365 29.69 -11.18 14.01
N LEU A 366 28.73 -10.33 13.61
CA LEU A 366 28.94 -9.32 12.58
C LEU A 366 30.06 -8.33 12.96
N LYS A 367 30.09 -7.86 14.23
CA LYS A 367 31.13 -6.96 14.75
C LYS A 367 32.53 -7.60 14.82
N THR A 368 32.62 -8.90 15.10
CA THR A 368 33.91 -9.59 15.33
C THR A 368 34.49 -10.29 14.10
N VAL A 369 33.63 -10.86 13.26
CA VAL A 369 34.00 -11.60 12.04
C VAL A 369 33.94 -10.71 10.79
N GLY A 370 33.18 -9.60 10.84
CA GLY A 370 32.95 -8.70 9.71
C GLY A 370 32.01 -9.27 8.64
N LYS A 371 31.51 -10.49 8.83
CA LYS A 371 30.47 -11.14 8.02
C LYS A 371 29.53 -11.96 8.89
N LEU A 372 28.26 -12.03 8.51
CA LEU A 372 27.22 -12.83 9.17
C LEU A 372 26.39 -13.60 8.13
N GLU A 373 26.08 -14.87 8.39
CA GLU A 373 25.03 -15.60 7.67
C GLU A 373 23.78 -15.69 8.57
N VAL A 374 22.61 -15.33 8.04
CA VAL A 374 21.32 -15.42 8.76
C VAL A 374 20.38 -16.34 7.98
N PRO A 375 19.96 -17.48 8.57
CA PRO A 375 18.94 -18.34 8.00
C PRO A 375 17.56 -17.72 8.16
N LEU A 376 16.80 -17.66 7.06
CA LEU A 376 15.42 -17.18 7.01
C LEU A 376 14.52 -18.30 6.42
N PRO A 377 14.35 -19.43 7.13
CA PRO A 377 13.75 -20.64 6.58
C PRO A 377 12.25 -20.53 6.27
N ASP A 378 11.55 -19.59 6.92
CA ASP A 378 10.10 -19.36 6.81
C ASP A 378 9.73 -18.24 5.82
N ASP A 379 10.72 -17.49 5.31
CA ASP A 379 10.46 -16.31 4.49
C ASP A 379 10.24 -16.67 3.02
N HIS A 380 9.08 -16.29 2.48
CA HIS A 380 8.75 -16.56 1.09
C HIS A 380 9.77 -15.94 0.12
N PRO A 381 10.50 -16.76 -0.68
CA PRO A 381 11.77 -16.34 -1.27
C PRO A 381 11.63 -15.22 -2.30
N SER A 382 10.58 -15.26 -3.13
CA SER A 382 10.31 -14.21 -4.12
C SER A 382 9.89 -12.88 -3.48
N ALA A 383 9.15 -12.94 -2.37
CA ALA A 383 8.72 -11.74 -1.64
C ALA A 383 9.92 -11.09 -0.93
N MET A 384 10.79 -11.91 -0.32
CA MET A 384 12.00 -11.41 0.35
C MET A 384 12.99 -10.80 -0.64
N LYS A 385 13.17 -11.39 -1.83
CA LYS A 385 13.99 -10.80 -2.91
C LYS A 385 13.47 -9.42 -3.35
N ILE A 386 12.15 -9.26 -3.50
CA ILE A 386 11.52 -7.96 -3.80
C ILE A 386 11.79 -6.97 -2.66
N LEU A 387 11.52 -7.37 -1.41
CA LEU A 387 11.73 -6.53 -0.23
C LEU A 387 13.18 -6.04 -0.10
N ILE A 388 14.15 -6.95 -0.29
CA ILE A 388 15.58 -6.63 -0.25
C ILE A 388 15.97 -5.64 -1.36
N ASN A 389 15.48 -5.81 -2.59
CA ASN A 389 15.76 -4.87 -3.68
C ASN A 389 15.22 -3.46 -3.37
N ILE A 390 14.04 -3.36 -2.74
CA ILE A 390 13.46 -2.07 -2.32
C ILE A 390 14.30 -1.44 -1.19
N ILE A 391 14.70 -2.23 -0.18
CA ILE A 391 15.55 -1.78 0.94
C ILE A 391 16.91 -1.25 0.45
N HIS A 392 17.47 -1.85 -0.60
CA HIS A 392 18.72 -1.40 -1.23
C HIS A 392 18.50 -0.36 -2.35
N GLY A 393 17.28 0.13 -2.56
CA GLY A 393 17.00 1.13 -3.61
C GLY A 393 17.23 0.66 -5.05
N ARG A 394 17.32 -0.66 -5.29
CA ARG A 394 17.46 -1.25 -6.64
C ARG A 394 16.10 -1.38 -7.32
N MET A 395 15.47 -0.24 -7.57
CA MET A 395 14.07 -0.16 -7.99
C MET A 395 13.80 -0.80 -9.35
N ASN A 396 14.82 -0.92 -10.21
CA ASN A 396 14.71 -1.60 -11.51
C ASN A 396 14.59 -3.13 -11.40
N MET A 397 14.89 -3.69 -10.22
CA MET A 397 14.67 -5.11 -9.91
C MET A 397 13.33 -5.35 -9.17
N VAL A 398 12.44 -4.35 -9.11
CA VAL A 398 11.14 -4.41 -8.44
C VAL A 398 10.03 -4.46 -9.51
N PRO A 399 9.22 -5.54 -9.56
CA PRO A 399 8.16 -5.66 -10.56
C PRO A 399 7.02 -4.67 -10.30
N LEU A 400 6.55 -4.01 -11.36
CA LEU A 400 5.39 -3.09 -11.28
C LEU A 400 4.04 -3.83 -11.23
N ASN A 401 3.99 -5.07 -11.73
CA ASN A 401 2.82 -5.95 -11.69
C ASN A 401 3.18 -7.19 -10.84
N ILE A 402 2.32 -7.53 -9.88
CA ILE A 402 2.46 -8.71 -9.03
C ILE A 402 1.10 -9.39 -8.82
N GLU A 403 1.10 -10.69 -8.56
CA GLU A 403 -0.09 -11.44 -8.21
C GLU A 403 -0.51 -11.18 -6.75
N LEU A 404 -1.81 -11.34 -6.46
CA LEU A 404 -2.37 -11.10 -5.11
C LEU A 404 -1.72 -11.96 -4.02
N GLU A 405 -1.36 -13.21 -4.33
CA GLU A 405 -0.62 -14.11 -3.46
C GLU A 405 0.76 -13.53 -3.10
N LEU A 406 1.53 -13.09 -4.10
CA LEU A 406 2.84 -12.48 -3.89
C LEU A 406 2.73 -11.16 -3.11
N PHE A 407 1.69 -10.35 -3.36
CA PHE A 407 1.43 -9.14 -2.58
C PHE A 407 1.10 -9.46 -1.11
N THR A 408 0.37 -10.56 -0.86
CA THR A 408 0.09 -11.04 0.51
C THR A 408 1.39 -11.47 1.19
N GLN A 409 2.27 -12.20 0.49
CA GLN A 409 3.57 -12.59 1.02
C GLN A 409 4.44 -11.38 1.36
N ILE A 410 4.41 -10.33 0.53
CA ILE A 410 5.08 -9.06 0.84
C ILE A 410 4.45 -8.39 2.07
N ALA A 411 3.11 -8.42 2.24
CA ALA A 411 2.46 -7.91 3.44
C ALA A 411 2.91 -8.63 4.72
N ILE A 412 3.02 -9.97 4.69
CA ILE A 412 3.50 -10.80 5.80
C ILE A 412 4.93 -10.42 6.18
N LEU A 413 5.84 -10.28 5.21
CA LEU A 413 7.22 -9.86 5.50
C LEU A 413 7.31 -8.41 5.98
N VAL A 414 6.45 -7.52 5.48
CA VAL A 414 6.37 -6.12 5.91
C VAL A 414 5.90 -5.98 7.35
N ASP A 415 5.04 -6.87 7.82
CA ASP A 415 4.69 -6.99 9.23
C ASP A 415 5.84 -7.56 10.06
N LYS A 416 6.32 -8.75 9.70
CA LYS A 416 7.43 -9.47 10.36
C LYS A 416 8.67 -8.59 10.56
N TYR A 417 9.00 -7.75 9.57
CA TYR A 417 10.17 -6.87 9.60
C TYR A 417 9.87 -5.39 9.87
N GLN A 418 8.59 -5.02 10.09
CA GLN A 418 8.16 -3.66 10.44
C GLN A 418 8.64 -2.57 9.45
N CYS A 419 8.78 -2.91 8.17
CA CYS A 419 9.43 -2.08 7.13
C CYS A 419 8.44 -1.37 6.19
N ARG A 420 7.20 -1.14 6.64
CA ARG A 420 6.08 -0.61 5.82
C ARG A 420 6.39 0.69 5.08
N GLU A 421 7.06 1.64 5.73
CA GLU A 421 7.37 2.95 5.15
C GLU A 421 8.34 2.84 3.95
N THR A 422 9.15 1.79 3.88
CA THR A 422 10.06 1.50 2.76
C THR A 422 9.32 1.10 1.48
N LEU A 423 8.06 0.65 1.57
CA LEU A 423 7.23 0.29 0.41
C LEU A 423 6.13 1.31 0.09
N ARG A 424 6.15 2.47 0.74
CA ARG A 424 5.07 3.50 0.71
C ARG A 424 4.60 3.92 -0.68
N PHE A 425 5.47 3.86 -1.67
CA PHE A 425 5.17 4.26 -3.05
C PHE A 425 4.75 3.09 -3.96
N LEU A 426 4.94 1.83 -3.54
CA LEU A 426 4.69 0.64 -4.37
C LEU A 426 3.29 0.07 -4.20
N PHE A 427 2.75 0.04 -2.97
CA PHE A 427 1.40 -0.48 -2.73
C PHE A 427 0.28 0.19 -3.55
N PRO A 428 0.32 1.50 -3.91
CA PRO A 428 -0.69 2.10 -4.77
C PRO A 428 -0.59 1.61 -6.23
N VAL A 429 0.62 1.26 -6.69
CA VAL A 429 0.84 0.72 -8.03
C VAL A 429 0.32 -0.72 -8.09
N TRP A 430 0.74 -1.56 -7.15
CA TRP A 430 0.34 -2.96 -7.09
C TRP A 430 -1.17 -3.15 -6.86
N LYS A 431 -1.81 -2.36 -5.99
CA LYS A 431 -3.26 -2.47 -5.78
C LYS A 431 -4.06 -2.14 -7.04
N ASN A 432 -3.60 -1.17 -7.83
CA ASN A 432 -4.29 -0.74 -9.04
C ASN A 432 -4.20 -1.81 -10.15
N GLY A 433 -3.07 -2.53 -10.24
CA GLY A 433 -2.93 -3.71 -11.12
C GLY A 433 -3.74 -4.93 -10.69
N LEU A 434 -4.41 -4.89 -9.52
CA LEU A 434 -5.19 -5.98 -8.94
C LEU A 434 -6.69 -5.63 -8.78
N SER A 435 -7.17 -4.56 -9.43
CA SER A 435 -8.57 -4.08 -9.34
C SER A 435 -9.61 -5.18 -9.53
N ASP A 436 -9.35 -6.08 -10.48
CA ASP A 436 -10.33 -7.05 -10.98
C ASP A 436 -10.50 -8.26 -10.06
N THR A 437 -9.61 -8.42 -9.07
CA THR A 437 -9.69 -9.49 -8.06
C THR A 437 -10.92 -9.38 -7.15
N PHE A 438 -11.59 -8.23 -7.14
CA PHE A 438 -12.87 -8.00 -6.48
C PHE A 438 -14.08 -8.39 -7.35
N SER A 439 -13.91 -8.64 -8.65
CA SER A 439 -15.00 -8.94 -9.60
C SER A 439 -15.44 -10.41 -9.54
N GLU A 440 -14.48 -11.35 -9.42
CA GLU A 440 -14.73 -12.78 -9.21
C GLU A 440 -13.97 -13.28 -7.95
N PRO A 441 -14.35 -12.83 -6.75
CA PRO A 441 -13.57 -13.09 -5.55
C PRO A 441 -13.78 -14.51 -5.00
N SER A 442 -12.70 -15.27 -4.87
CA SER A 442 -12.66 -16.39 -3.93
C SER A 442 -12.57 -15.87 -2.49
N TRP A 443 -13.11 -16.61 -1.52
CA TRP A 443 -13.01 -16.23 -0.11
C TRP A 443 -11.56 -16.09 0.39
N THR A 444 -10.68 -16.95 -0.12
CA THR A 444 -9.22 -16.87 0.06
C THR A 444 -8.67 -15.52 -0.39
N ASN A 445 -9.10 -15.00 -1.56
CA ASN A 445 -8.68 -13.69 -2.05
C ASN A 445 -9.23 -12.54 -1.18
N ILE A 446 -10.42 -12.68 -0.60
CA ILE A 446 -10.97 -11.67 0.32
C ILE A 446 -10.19 -11.64 1.64
N ALA A 447 -9.84 -12.79 2.21
CA ALA A 447 -8.97 -12.84 3.40
C ALA A 447 -7.59 -12.22 3.14
N ARG A 448 -6.97 -12.52 1.98
CA ARG A 448 -5.74 -11.85 1.50
C ARG A 448 -5.91 -10.34 1.41
N TRP A 449 -7.03 -9.85 0.87
CA TRP A 449 -7.30 -8.41 0.81
C TRP A 449 -7.48 -7.74 2.17
N VAL A 450 -8.12 -8.39 3.15
CA VAL A 450 -8.18 -7.86 4.53
C VAL A 450 -6.77 -7.70 5.10
N CYS A 451 -5.88 -8.69 4.91
CA CYS A 451 -4.48 -8.62 5.34
C CYS A 451 -3.69 -7.50 4.65
N ILE A 452 -3.75 -7.43 3.31
CA ILE A 452 -3.04 -6.42 2.52
C ILE A 452 -3.53 -5.01 2.87
N ALA A 453 -4.85 -4.83 2.94
CA ALA A 453 -5.44 -3.52 3.19
C ALA A 453 -5.24 -3.04 4.64
N TRP A 454 -5.24 -3.97 5.61
CA TRP A 454 -4.78 -3.69 6.96
C TRP A 454 -3.31 -3.24 6.96
N GLN A 455 -2.42 -4.05 6.38
CA GLN A 455 -0.98 -3.82 6.48
C GLN A 455 -0.50 -2.56 5.77
N PHE A 456 -1.10 -2.19 4.64
CA PHE A 456 -0.71 -1.01 3.86
C PHE A 456 -1.62 0.21 4.08
N GLU A 457 -2.58 0.13 5.01
CA GLU A 457 -3.56 1.19 5.31
C GLU A 457 -4.41 1.61 4.09
N LEU A 458 -4.92 0.62 3.36
CA LEU A 458 -5.75 0.83 2.17
C LEU A 458 -7.24 0.86 2.55
N GLU A 459 -7.73 2.03 2.97
CA GLU A 459 -9.09 2.22 3.50
C GLU A 459 -10.18 1.67 2.57
N ASP A 460 -10.17 2.04 1.28
CA ASP A 460 -11.20 1.63 0.32
C ASP A 460 -11.23 0.10 0.12
N GLU A 461 -10.07 -0.52 -0.01
CA GLU A 461 -9.93 -1.97 -0.14
C GLU A 461 -10.33 -2.70 1.15
N PHE A 462 -10.02 -2.16 2.33
CA PHE A 462 -10.39 -2.72 3.63
C PHE A 462 -11.92 -2.68 3.84
N ILE A 463 -12.55 -1.54 3.55
CA ILE A 463 -14.02 -1.39 3.58
C ILE A 463 -14.68 -2.41 2.64
N LYS A 464 -14.22 -2.51 1.38
CA LYS A 464 -14.79 -3.46 0.40
C LYS A 464 -14.64 -4.92 0.85
N ALA A 465 -13.45 -5.32 1.29
CA ALA A 465 -13.18 -6.70 1.72
C ALA A 465 -14.01 -7.10 2.95
N THR A 466 -14.04 -6.23 3.97
CA THR A 466 -14.82 -6.48 5.19
C THR A 466 -16.33 -6.43 4.94
N GLN A 467 -16.82 -5.56 4.05
CA GLN A 467 -18.23 -5.53 3.62
C GLN A 467 -18.66 -6.87 3.01
N MET A 468 -17.88 -7.45 2.10
CA MET A 468 -18.21 -8.73 1.48
C MET A 468 -18.27 -9.87 2.51
N ILE A 469 -17.38 -9.88 3.51
CA ILE A 469 -17.45 -10.86 4.60
C ILE A 469 -18.73 -10.66 5.44
N ARG A 470 -19.04 -9.40 5.83
CA ARG A 470 -20.26 -9.08 6.60
C ARG A 470 -21.55 -9.46 5.88
N GLU A 471 -21.65 -9.19 4.58
CA GLU A 471 -22.88 -9.40 3.82
C GLU A 471 -23.01 -10.82 3.26
N LYS A 472 -21.95 -11.36 2.66
CA LYS A 472 -22.03 -12.54 1.79
C LYS A 472 -21.44 -13.82 2.40
N SER A 473 -20.58 -13.72 3.42
CA SER A 473 -19.92 -14.91 3.99
C SER A 473 -20.82 -15.71 4.92
N ASP A 474 -20.77 -17.04 4.77
CA ASP A 474 -21.47 -18.04 5.58
C ASP A 474 -20.67 -18.47 6.82
N ARG A 475 -19.42 -17.99 6.97
CA ARG A 475 -18.46 -18.35 8.02
C ARG A 475 -17.60 -17.17 8.46
N SER A 476 -16.83 -17.36 9.54
CA SER A 476 -15.93 -16.33 10.07
C SER A 476 -14.68 -16.15 9.20
N LEU A 477 -14.03 -14.99 9.30
CA LEU A 477 -12.72 -14.74 8.66
C LEU A 477 -11.64 -15.71 9.14
N GLU A 478 -11.68 -16.14 10.40
CA GLU A 478 -10.82 -17.19 10.96
C GLU A 478 -10.93 -18.49 10.13
N SER A 479 -12.16 -18.94 9.85
CA SER A 479 -12.42 -20.11 8.99
C SER A 479 -12.06 -19.89 7.51
N LEU A 480 -11.98 -18.64 7.03
CA LEU A 480 -11.44 -18.35 5.69
C LEU A 480 -9.92 -18.48 5.66
N MET A 481 -9.24 -18.07 6.74
CA MET A 481 -7.79 -18.15 6.90
C MET A 481 -7.29 -19.60 7.01
N ASP A 482 -8.07 -20.52 7.58
CA ASP A 482 -7.74 -21.96 7.61
C ASP A 482 -7.49 -22.57 6.22
N SER A 483 -8.09 -22.00 5.17
CA SER A 483 -7.87 -22.44 3.77
C SER A 483 -6.52 -22.01 3.18
N ILE A 484 -5.76 -21.17 3.89
CA ILE A 484 -4.52 -20.55 3.44
C ILE A 484 -3.33 -21.34 4.01
N LYS A 485 -2.31 -21.56 3.18
CA LYS A 485 -1.12 -22.35 3.56
C LYS A 485 -0.20 -21.66 4.59
N TYR A 486 -0.44 -20.38 4.87
CA TYR A 486 0.39 -19.49 5.67
C TYR A 486 -0.51 -18.54 6.46
N ASP A 487 -0.05 -18.15 7.64
CA ASP A 487 -0.81 -17.29 8.53
C ASP A 487 -0.83 -15.85 8.03
N LEU A 488 -1.97 -15.17 8.16
CA LEU A 488 -2.11 -13.75 7.82
C LEU A 488 -1.99 -12.90 9.10
N PRO A 489 -1.13 -11.86 9.14
CA PRO A 489 -1.01 -10.92 10.26
C PRO A 489 -2.22 -9.97 10.34
N ILE A 490 -3.40 -10.52 10.59
CA ILE A 490 -4.62 -9.78 10.90
C ILE A 490 -4.83 -9.86 12.42
N PRO A 491 -4.81 -8.75 13.17
CA PRO A 491 -4.95 -8.79 14.62
C PRO A 491 -6.28 -9.41 15.04
N LYS A 492 -6.27 -10.26 16.07
CA LYS A 492 -7.46 -11.01 16.49
C LYS A 492 -8.67 -10.13 16.81
N TYR A 493 -8.47 -8.95 17.39
CA TYR A 493 -9.56 -8.00 17.64
C TYR A 493 -10.26 -7.52 16.35
N VAL A 494 -9.57 -7.48 15.20
CA VAL A 494 -10.17 -7.16 13.89
C VAL A 494 -11.03 -8.33 13.41
N VAL A 495 -10.52 -9.56 13.54
CA VAL A 495 -11.25 -10.80 13.20
C VAL A 495 -12.52 -10.93 14.05
N ASP A 496 -12.39 -10.78 15.37
CA ASP A 496 -13.49 -10.89 16.32
C ASP A 496 -14.53 -9.77 16.12
N LYS A 497 -14.08 -8.53 15.83
CA LYS A 497 -14.96 -7.40 15.50
C LYS A 497 -15.75 -7.65 14.21
N LEU A 498 -15.10 -8.18 13.18
CA LEU A 498 -15.72 -8.48 11.90
C LEU A 498 -16.78 -9.59 12.05
N GLU A 499 -16.48 -10.65 12.80
CA GLU A 499 -17.43 -11.73 13.08
C GLU A 499 -18.61 -11.23 13.93
N SER A 500 -18.36 -10.42 14.96
CA SER A 500 -19.42 -9.77 15.75
C SER A 500 -20.36 -8.94 14.86
N CYS A 501 -19.83 -8.14 13.95
CA CYS A 501 -20.63 -7.36 13.00
C CYS A 501 -21.40 -8.21 11.98
N ARG A 502 -20.83 -9.33 11.50
CA ARG A 502 -21.50 -10.31 10.62
C ARG A 502 -22.68 -10.98 11.33
N LEU A 503 -22.45 -11.51 12.52
CA LEU A 503 -23.46 -12.18 13.34
C LEU A 503 -24.58 -11.23 13.77
N GLU A 504 -24.27 -9.97 14.11
CA GLU A 504 -25.28 -8.99 14.49
C GLU A 504 -26.21 -8.61 13.33
N GLY A 505 -25.68 -8.53 12.10
CA GLY A 505 -26.50 -8.31 10.90
C GLY A 505 -27.54 -9.44 10.69
N ILE A 506 -27.07 -10.69 10.77
CA ILE A 506 -27.95 -11.88 10.68
C ILE A 506 -28.93 -11.91 11.85
N ARG A 507 -28.50 -11.60 13.08
CA ARG A 507 -29.35 -11.56 14.27
C ARG A 507 -30.48 -10.54 14.13
N LYS A 508 -30.21 -9.34 13.60
CA LYS A 508 -31.24 -8.33 13.32
C LYS A 508 -32.26 -8.81 12.31
N ALA A 509 -31.82 -9.44 11.21
CA ALA A 509 -32.72 -9.98 10.18
C ALA A 509 -33.62 -11.10 10.72
N VAL A 510 -33.06 -12.04 11.50
CA VAL A 510 -33.84 -13.09 12.17
C VAL A 510 -34.80 -12.49 13.21
N LYS A 511 -34.37 -11.48 13.96
CA LYS A 511 -35.18 -10.80 14.96
C LYS A 511 -36.40 -10.11 14.36
N ILE A 512 -36.27 -9.44 13.20
CA ILE A 512 -37.40 -8.84 12.48
C ILE A 512 -38.48 -9.90 12.17
N LEU A 513 -38.09 -11.04 11.60
CA LEU A 513 -39.02 -12.14 11.30
C LEU A 513 -39.66 -12.71 12.56
N GLN A 514 -38.87 -12.93 13.62
CA GLN A 514 -39.37 -13.44 14.89
C GLN A 514 -40.36 -12.47 15.54
N GLU A 515 -40.09 -11.16 15.50
CA GLU A 515 -40.97 -10.12 16.04
C GLU A 515 -42.29 -10.06 15.26
N THR A 516 -42.26 -10.08 13.92
CA THR A 516 -43.50 -10.15 13.12
C THR A 516 -44.31 -11.42 13.38
N ILE A 517 -43.68 -12.60 13.48
CA ILE A 517 -44.38 -13.84 13.82
C ILE A 517 -45.00 -13.75 15.23
N THR A 518 -44.26 -13.20 16.21
CA THR A 518 -44.74 -13.05 17.60
C THR A 518 -45.88 -12.03 17.68
N GLU A 519 -45.85 -10.98 16.85
CA GLU A 519 -46.88 -9.96 16.77
C GLU A 519 -48.24 -10.53 16.31
N TYR A 520 -48.23 -11.36 15.27
CA TYR A 520 -49.43 -12.06 14.77
C TYR A 520 -49.83 -13.29 15.60
N GLN A 521 -48.96 -13.79 16.48
CA GLN A 521 -49.31 -14.77 17.52
C GLN A 521 -50.01 -14.14 18.74
N SER A 522 -49.99 -12.82 18.87
CA SER A 522 -50.57 -12.13 20.03
C SER A 522 -52.09 -12.09 19.99
N VAL A 523 -52.72 -11.91 21.15
CA VAL A 523 -54.17 -11.66 21.27
C VAL A 523 -54.57 -10.27 20.74
N SER A 524 -53.61 -9.41 20.39
CA SER A 524 -53.86 -8.07 19.87
C SER A 524 -54.04 -8.07 18.36
N ARG A 525 -55.22 -7.65 17.91
CA ARG A 525 -55.58 -7.60 16.47
C ARG A 525 -54.70 -6.61 15.71
N LYS A 526 -54.19 -7.03 14.55
CA LYS A 526 -53.33 -6.25 13.65
C LYS A 526 -54.06 -5.83 12.39
N CYS A 527 -54.99 -6.65 11.93
CA CYS A 527 -55.90 -6.34 10.85
C CYS A 527 -56.63 -5.00 11.09
N SER A 528 -56.37 -4.04 10.19
CA SER A 528 -56.86 -2.66 10.24
C SER A 528 -58.26 -2.45 9.67
N ALA A 529 -58.90 -3.51 9.14
CA ALA A 529 -60.19 -3.45 8.45
C ALA A 529 -61.27 -2.71 9.27
N THR A 530 -61.89 -1.67 8.69
CA THR A 530 -62.88 -0.82 9.37
C THR A 530 -64.32 -1.33 9.23
N GLU A 531 -64.60 -2.13 8.22
CA GLU A 531 -65.85 -2.88 8.04
C GLU A 531 -65.56 -4.33 7.61
N VAL A 532 -66.56 -5.22 7.72
CA VAL A 532 -66.43 -6.61 7.24
C VAL A 532 -66.55 -6.61 5.72
N PRO A 533 -65.59 -7.20 4.97
CA PRO A 533 -65.65 -7.32 3.52
C PRO A 533 -66.95 -7.96 3.04
N LYS A 534 -67.52 -7.38 1.97
CA LYS A 534 -68.78 -7.82 1.38
C LYS A 534 -68.51 -8.49 0.04
N VAL A 535 -68.73 -9.81 -0.04
CA VAL A 535 -68.62 -10.55 -1.31
C VAL A 535 -69.90 -10.36 -2.12
N VAL A 536 -69.73 -10.13 -3.43
CA VAL A 536 -70.81 -10.11 -4.41
C VAL A 536 -71.10 -11.55 -4.83
N ASP A 537 -72.31 -12.04 -4.56
CA ASP A 537 -72.74 -13.36 -5.04
C ASP A 537 -73.03 -13.35 -6.56
N SER A 538 -73.18 -14.53 -7.16
CA SER A 538 -73.48 -14.70 -8.59
C SER A 538 -74.84 -14.12 -9.03
N SER A 539 -75.62 -13.57 -8.09
CA SER A 539 -76.87 -12.84 -8.34
C SER A 539 -76.68 -11.30 -8.26
N GLY A 540 -75.47 -10.83 -7.98
CA GLY A 540 -75.15 -9.41 -7.78
C GLY A 540 -75.38 -8.89 -6.35
N ASN A 541 -75.81 -9.74 -5.41
CA ASN A 541 -76.09 -9.28 -4.04
C ASN A 541 -74.82 -9.27 -3.18
N ARG A 542 -74.62 -8.18 -2.43
CA ARG A 542 -73.53 -8.05 -1.46
C ARG A 542 -73.91 -8.74 -0.15
N ARG A 543 -73.15 -9.77 0.27
CA ARG A 543 -73.32 -10.43 1.57
C ARG A 543 -72.09 -10.21 2.45
N SER A 544 -72.31 -9.93 3.73
CA SER A 544 -71.25 -10.02 4.75
C SER A 544 -70.91 -11.49 4.95
N ILE A 545 -69.63 -11.77 5.14
CA ILE A 545 -69.09 -13.15 5.24
C ILE A 545 -69.06 -13.57 6.70
N ASP A 546 -68.59 -12.66 7.56
CA ASP A 546 -68.47 -12.84 9.00
C ASP A 546 -69.60 -12.09 9.73
N ASN A 547 -69.96 -12.61 10.90
CA ASN A 547 -71.03 -12.06 11.74
C ASN A 547 -70.63 -10.73 12.42
N ASP A 548 -69.34 -10.53 12.69
CA ASP A 548 -68.81 -9.32 13.33
C ASP A 548 -67.36 -9.01 12.90
N LEU A 549 -66.99 -7.74 13.02
CA LEU A 549 -65.68 -7.22 12.63
C LEU A 549 -64.52 -7.74 13.49
N SER A 550 -64.77 -8.16 14.73
CA SER A 550 -63.73 -8.64 15.64
C SER A 550 -63.33 -10.08 15.30
N THR A 551 -64.29 -10.90 14.89
CA THR A 551 -64.06 -12.24 14.33
C THR A 551 -63.30 -12.14 13.00
N HIS A 552 -63.76 -11.29 12.07
CA HIS A 552 -63.07 -11.07 10.78
C HIS A 552 -61.58 -10.71 10.95
N ARG A 553 -61.28 -9.76 11.85
CA ARG A 553 -59.90 -9.33 12.12
C ARG A 553 -59.03 -10.46 12.70
N ASN A 554 -59.58 -11.27 13.62
CA ASN A 554 -58.88 -12.43 14.19
C ASN A 554 -58.55 -13.49 13.13
N ASP A 555 -59.51 -13.79 12.25
CA ASP A 555 -59.34 -14.81 11.20
C ASP A 555 -58.39 -14.30 10.10
N CYS A 556 -58.40 -12.99 9.83
CA CYS A 556 -57.41 -12.34 8.98
C CYS A 556 -55.99 -12.45 9.53
N ASP A 557 -55.77 -12.07 10.79
CA ASP A 557 -54.47 -12.18 11.46
C ASP A 557 -53.98 -13.64 11.50
N SER A 558 -54.88 -14.60 11.71
CA SER A 558 -54.60 -16.03 11.67
C SER A 558 -54.19 -16.52 10.27
N MET A 559 -54.81 -15.99 9.20
CA MET A 559 -54.43 -16.28 7.82
C MET A 559 -53.06 -15.70 7.47
N VAL A 560 -52.75 -14.48 7.93
CA VAL A 560 -51.43 -13.85 7.76
C VAL A 560 -50.35 -14.68 8.47
N LEU A 561 -50.57 -15.04 9.74
CA LEU A 561 -49.63 -15.88 10.49
C LEU A 561 -49.39 -17.23 9.79
N GLY A 562 -50.47 -17.92 9.42
CA GLY A 562 -50.39 -19.24 8.78
C GLY A 562 -49.75 -19.21 7.39
N SER A 563 -49.98 -18.14 6.60
CA SER A 563 -49.40 -17.99 5.27
C SER A 563 -47.91 -17.62 5.35
N ILE A 564 -47.51 -16.69 6.22
CA ILE A 564 -46.10 -16.33 6.44
C ILE A 564 -45.30 -17.55 6.91
N ILE A 565 -45.79 -18.31 7.91
CA ILE A 565 -45.10 -19.51 8.38
C ILE A 565 -45.00 -20.57 7.27
N LYS A 566 -46.07 -20.82 6.50
CA LYS A 566 -46.02 -21.75 5.36
C LYS A 566 -45.04 -21.29 4.28
N SER A 567 -45.02 -20.01 3.94
CA SER A 567 -44.10 -19.44 2.96
C SER A 567 -42.64 -19.54 3.44
N ALA A 568 -42.39 -19.32 4.73
CA ALA A 568 -41.08 -19.50 5.34
C ALA A 568 -40.64 -20.98 5.41
N VAL A 569 -41.55 -21.92 5.64
CA VAL A 569 -41.25 -23.37 5.53
C VAL A 569 -40.90 -23.73 4.08
N SER A 570 -41.72 -23.33 3.11
CA SER A 570 -41.50 -23.62 1.68
C SER A 570 -40.18 -23.07 1.13
N ASN A 571 -39.71 -21.94 1.66
CA ASN A 571 -38.43 -21.32 1.31
C ASN A 571 -37.24 -21.80 2.18
N GLY A 572 -37.44 -22.80 3.05
CA GLY A 572 -36.39 -23.35 3.92
C GLY A 572 -35.81 -22.30 4.89
N LEU A 573 -36.67 -21.44 5.42
CA LEU A 573 -36.38 -20.37 6.38
C LEU A 573 -36.99 -20.63 7.76
N TYR A 574 -38.02 -21.48 7.86
CA TYR A 574 -38.61 -21.91 9.13
C TYR A 574 -38.32 -23.40 9.42
N PRO A 575 -37.90 -23.79 10.64
CA PRO A 575 -37.69 -22.94 11.83
C PRO A 575 -36.58 -21.92 11.62
N LEU A 576 -36.74 -20.73 12.22
CA LEU A 576 -35.81 -19.61 12.00
C LEU A 576 -34.37 -19.98 12.39
N PRO A 577 -33.35 -19.47 11.66
CA PRO A 577 -31.96 -19.72 11.97
C PRO A 577 -31.61 -19.35 13.41
N LYS A 578 -30.74 -20.12 14.05
CA LYS A 578 -30.25 -19.90 15.42
C LYS A 578 -28.75 -19.63 15.40
N GLN A 579 -28.26 -18.88 16.39
CA GLN A 579 -26.81 -18.69 16.59
C GLN A 579 -26.11 -20.05 16.76
N PRO A 580 -24.90 -20.24 16.20
CA PRO A 580 -24.03 -19.24 15.56
C PRO A 580 -24.31 -18.94 14.08
N TYR A 581 -25.51 -19.27 13.56
CA TYR A 581 -25.92 -19.02 12.17
C TYR A 581 -25.03 -19.71 11.12
N THR A 582 -24.53 -20.91 11.43
CA THR A 582 -23.75 -21.74 10.51
C THR A 582 -24.46 -21.91 9.17
N SER A 583 -23.72 -21.74 8.07
CA SER A 583 -24.23 -21.82 6.69
C SER A 583 -25.22 -20.72 6.28
N TRP A 584 -25.33 -19.63 7.05
CA TRP A 584 -26.12 -18.45 6.70
C TRP A 584 -25.22 -17.21 6.52
N SER A 585 -25.48 -16.47 5.45
CA SER A 585 -25.00 -15.11 5.25
C SER A 585 -26.18 -14.14 5.28
N LEU A 586 -25.92 -12.84 5.45
CA LEU A 586 -26.98 -11.84 5.39
C LEU A 586 -27.61 -11.80 3.99
N GLU A 587 -26.81 -12.01 2.93
CA GLU A 587 -27.27 -12.13 1.55
C GLU A 587 -28.21 -13.33 1.35
N SER A 588 -27.84 -14.54 1.81
CA SER A 588 -28.69 -15.74 1.62
C SER A 588 -29.98 -15.69 2.45
N LEU A 589 -29.93 -15.08 3.64
CA LEU A 589 -31.10 -14.79 4.46
C LEU A 589 -32.02 -13.77 3.79
N THR A 590 -31.46 -12.66 3.29
CA THR A 590 -32.22 -11.61 2.56
C THR A 590 -32.86 -12.17 1.30
N ALA A 591 -32.17 -13.03 0.56
CA ALA A 591 -32.69 -13.69 -0.63
C ALA A 591 -33.92 -14.56 -0.30
N LYS A 592 -33.86 -15.39 0.74
CA LYS A 592 -35.01 -16.20 1.18
C LYS A 592 -36.17 -15.35 1.71
N VAL A 593 -35.88 -14.25 2.41
CA VAL A 593 -36.92 -13.28 2.82
C VAL A 593 -37.61 -12.64 1.62
N ASN A 594 -36.86 -12.36 0.54
CA ASN A 594 -37.46 -11.75 -0.65
C ASN A 594 -38.50 -12.65 -1.34
N LEU A 595 -38.37 -13.97 -1.19
CA LEU A 595 -39.30 -14.99 -1.68
C LEU A 595 -40.52 -15.23 -0.78
N LEU A 596 -40.61 -14.57 0.39
CA LEU A 596 -41.77 -14.70 1.27
C LEU A 596 -43.01 -14.04 0.67
N THR A 597 -44.14 -14.66 0.99
CA THR A 597 -45.50 -14.26 0.63
C THR A 597 -46.39 -14.35 1.87
N ALA A 598 -47.38 -13.47 1.95
CA ALA A 598 -48.43 -13.48 2.96
C ALA A 598 -49.78 -13.32 2.26
N ASP A 599 -50.79 -14.06 2.74
CA ASP A 599 -52.19 -13.86 2.39
C ASP A 599 -52.90 -13.23 3.59
N SER A 600 -53.69 -12.19 3.36
CA SER A 600 -54.67 -11.70 4.34
C SER A 600 -56.08 -12.15 3.93
N LEU A 601 -56.99 -12.31 4.91
CA LEU A 601 -58.39 -12.61 4.63
C LEU A 601 -59.09 -11.44 3.94
N CYS A 602 -58.70 -10.20 4.25
CA CYS A 602 -59.17 -8.99 3.57
C CYS A 602 -58.85 -9.07 2.07
N PHE A 603 -57.58 -9.25 1.72
CA PHE A 603 -57.11 -9.36 0.33
C PHE A 603 -57.84 -10.44 -0.47
N LYS A 604 -58.10 -11.62 0.14
CA LYS A 604 -58.83 -12.69 -0.56
C LYS A 604 -60.28 -12.36 -0.90
N TYR A 605 -60.91 -11.45 -0.16
CA TYR A 605 -62.32 -11.09 -0.38
C TYR A 605 -62.51 -9.80 -1.17
N THR A 606 -61.65 -8.80 -0.98
CA THR A 606 -61.71 -7.54 -1.75
C THR A 606 -60.96 -7.63 -3.07
N LYS A 607 -59.88 -8.42 -3.13
CA LYS A 607 -58.91 -8.49 -4.24
C LYS A 607 -58.22 -7.15 -4.54
N GLU A 608 -58.20 -6.24 -3.58
CA GLU A 608 -57.50 -4.96 -3.69
C GLU A 608 -56.08 -5.08 -3.13
N GLU A 609 -55.06 -4.76 -3.94
CA GLU A 609 -53.63 -4.96 -3.60
C GLU A 609 -53.16 -4.23 -2.32
N LEU A 610 -53.94 -3.25 -1.83
CA LEU A 610 -53.60 -2.42 -0.67
C LEU A 610 -54.06 -3.01 0.68
N GLU A 611 -54.72 -4.18 0.69
CA GLU A 611 -55.28 -4.80 1.91
C GLU A 611 -54.53 -6.07 2.40
N ASP A 612 -53.34 -6.36 1.88
CA ASP A 612 -52.47 -7.45 2.37
C ASP A 612 -51.76 -7.10 3.71
N HIS A 613 -52.09 -5.95 4.30
CA HIS A 613 -51.44 -5.32 5.46
C HIS A 613 -49.95 -4.98 5.26
N ASN A 614 -49.45 -5.02 4.01
CA ASN A 614 -48.06 -4.79 3.58
C ASN A 614 -47.00 -5.52 4.42
N VAL A 615 -47.34 -6.67 5.01
CA VAL A 615 -46.49 -7.31 6.03
C VAL A 615 -45.14 -7.72 5.44
N ILE A 616 -45.15 -8.27 4.23
CA ILE A 616 -43.95 -8.64 3.49
C ILE A 616 -43.15 -7.41 3.03
N GLY A 617 -43.83 -6.31 2.66
CA GLY A 617 -43.17 -5.05 2.32
C GLY A 617 -42.41 -4.46 3.51
N ASN A 618 -43.07 -4.37 4.66
CA ASN A 618 -42.48 -3.89 5.92
C ASN A 618 -41.26 -4.73 6.33
N ILE A 619 -41.36 -6.08 6.29
CA ILE A 619 -40.21 -6.97 6.55
C ILE A 619 -39.05 -6.69 5.59
N LYS A 620 -39.35 -6.55 4.28
CA LYS A 620 -38.34 -6.26 3.24
C LYS A 620 -37.67 -4.91 3.46
N GLU A 621 -38.40 -3.88 3.88
CA GLU A 621 -37.84 -2.56 4.20
C GLU A 621 -36.95 -2.60 5.45
N PHE A 622 -37.41 -3.22 6.54
CA PHE A 622 -36.60 -3.34 7.77
C PHE A 622 -35.30 -4.13 7.54
N ILE A 623 -35.32 -5.19 6.72
CA ILE A 623 -34.10 -5.96 6.40
C ILE A 623 -33.19 -5.18 5.43
N LYS A 624 -33.73 -4.41 4.48
CA LYS A 624 -32.93 -3.49 3.65
C LYS A 624 -32.24 -2.39 4.47
N ALA A 625 -32.84 -1.98 5.59
CA ALA A 625 -32.28 -0.96 6.50
C ALA A 625 -31.19 -1.49 7.46
N ILE A 626 -30.87 -2.79 7.44
CA ILE A 626 -29.76 -3.34 8.23
C ILE A 626 -28.44 -2.84 7.65
N ASP A 627 -27.59 -2.26 8.52
CA ASP A 627 -26.25 -1.81 8.13
C ASP A 627 -25.39 -2.96 7.58
N LYS A 628 -24.90 -2.76 6.35
CA LYS A 628 -24.00 -3.66 5.62
C LYS A 628 -22.66 -3.03 5.25
N SER A 629 -22.34 -1.86 5.79
CA SER A 629 -21.08 -1.15 5.51
C SER A 629 -19.84 -2.00 5.80
N GLY A 630 -18.72 -1.69 5.14
CA GLY A 630 -17.43 -2.22 5.58
C GLY A 630 -17.04 -1.68 6.96
N LEU A 631 -16.07 -2.34 7.60
CA LEU A 631 -15.36 -1.74 8.73
C LEU A 631 -14.36 -0.71 8.18
N THR A 632 -14.17 0.40 8.90
CA THR A 632 -13.12 1.37 8.58
C THR A 632 -11.83 1.03 9.32
N LEU A 633 -10.66 1.41 8.79
CA LEU A 633 -9.40 1.18 9.50
C LEU A 633 -9.34 1.99 10.80
N ALA A 634 -9.90 3.21 10.81
CA ALA A 634 -9.99 4.05 12.00
C ALA A 634 -10.74 3.34 13.13
N ALA A 635 -11.97 2.86 12.88
CA ALA A 635 -12.78 2.19 13.89
C ALA A 635 -12.15 0.87 14.40
N CYS A 636 -11.33 0.21 13.58
CA CYS A 636 -10.56 -0.96 14.01
C CYS A 636 -9.31 -0.58 14.83
N LYS A 637 -8.63 0.53 14.50
CA LYS A 637 -7.45 1.00 15.23
C LYS A 637 -7.78 1.60 16.59
N ASP A 638 -8.93 2.25 16.73
CA ASP A 638 -9.42 2.76 18.02
C ASP A 638 -9.62 1.61 19.03
N LEU A 639 -9.99 0.40 18.56
CA LEU A 639 -10.09 -0.80 19.40
C LEU A 639 -8.74 -1.30 19.93
N ALA A 640 -7.61 -0.91 19.33
CA ALA A 640 -6.27 -1.28 19.81
C ALA A 640 -5.78 -0.36 20.95
N LEU A 641 -6.51 0.71 21.25
CA LEU A 641 -6.22 1.68 22.32
C LEU A 641 -7.11 1.48 23.56
N CYS A 642 -7.99 0.47 23.54
CA CYS A 642 -8.98 0.13 24.56
C CYS A 642 -8.67 -1.23 25.20
#